data_AF-A0A7C3E8E2-F1
#
_entry.id   AF-A0A7C3E8E2-F1
#
_cell.length_a   1.000
_cell.length_b   1.000
_cell.length_c   1.000
_cell.angle_alpha   90.00
_cell.angle_beta   90.00
_cell.angle_gamma   90.00
#
_symmetry.space_group_name_H-M   'P 1'
#
loop_
_entity.id
_entity.type
_entity.pdbx_description
1 polymer ?
#
loop_
_entity_poly.entity_id
_entity_poly.type
_entity_poly.pdbx_seq_one_letter_code
_entity_poly.pdbx_strand_id
1 'polypeptide(L)'
;MPASAQNMGVGRVPSVAERPTNVTGVWGLVLLLLGVGASCGGGGDIVAPAPPPCNPNTKVCYVSAFGNDANSGADPSVPLATIRRAAQIAPSDYTIVVGPGTYRDAVTTNPTGQAPKRLTFIAQGRVVLDLRNTGAGPGFSLANVDGAVIDGFVVVGASDAGIVLKSGSDGAIVRNCVVFANNGDGIRVQDSAGVLVFNNLIYGNTGIGIRIGGTSSGSPSAQVLHNTVFGNGGRGIEIGNSSKASPGALVVNNIVQQNGQAAAGLENIKVTTQPSSLSGYRGDYNLVFPATYAPSGGQGIRGLHDINRDALFVDAITGDFRLNPASPAIDAGDPLADFVDLRRILRDRTTTGLARDTGNLDLGYHFPFP
;
A
#
# COMPACT_ATOMS: atom_id res chain seq x y z
N MET A 1 -2.34 -43.35 42.16
CA MET A 1 -2.96 -44.53 41.52
C MET A 1 -3.55 -44.10 40.19
N PRO A 2 -2.95 -44.46 39.04
CA PRO A 2 -3.52 -44.16 37.73
C PRO A 2 -4.37 -45.35 37.23
N ALA A 3 -5.55 -45.07 36.66
CA ALA A 3 -6.44 -46.07 36.10
C ALA A 3 -6.33 -46.09 34.56
N SER A 4 -5.75 -47.19 34.08
CA SER A 4 -6.05 -47.99 32.88
C SER A 4 -6.48 -47.32 31.57
N ALA A 5 -5.63 -47.56 30.56
CA ALA A 5 -5.95 -47.55 29.14
C ALA A 5 -6.88 -48.72 28.74
N GLN A 6 -7.73 -48.50 27.73
CA GLN A 6 -8.21 -49.57 26.85
C GLN A 6 -8.21 -49.12 25.39
N ASN A 7 -7.65 -50.00 24.57
CA ASN A 7 -7.39 -49.92 23.15
C ASN A 7 -8.30 -50.95 22.47
N MET A 8 -9.21 -50.53 21.57
CA MET A 8 -9.99 -51.38 20.65
C MET A 8 -10.46 -50.47 19.51
N GLY A 9 -10.45 -50.80 18.22
CA GLY A 9 -10.03 -51.99 17.49
C GLY A 9 -10.08 -51.64 16.00
N VAL A 10 -9.21 -52.29 15.21
CA VAL A 10 -9.04 -52.09 13.78
C VAL A 10 -10.08 -52.91 13.03
N GLY A 11 -10.94 -52.25 12.23
CA GLY A 11 -11.92 -52.88 11.34
C GLY A 11 -11.49 -52.76 9.88
N ARG A 12 -11.09 -53.87 9.27
CA ARG A 12 -10.87 -54.05 7.82
C ARG A 12 -12.19 -53.93 7.05
N VAL A 13 -12.16 -53.29 5.89
CA VAL A 13 -13.20 -53.43 4.85
C VAL A 13 -12.51 -53.85 3.54
N PRO A 14 -13.07 -54.80 2.75
CA PRO A 14 -12.34 -55.55 1.73
C PRO A 14 -12.26 -54.86 0.37
N SER A 15 -11.18 -55.16 -0.35
CA SER A 15 -10.93 -54.87 -1.76
C SER A 15 -11.91 -55.58 -2.69
N VAL A 16 -12.52 -54.85 -3.62
CA VAL A 16 -13.29 -55.41 -4.74
C VAL A 16 -12.47 -55.26 -6.02
N ALA A 17 -12.39 -56.36 -6.76
CA ALA A 17 -11.55 -56.58 -7.92
C ALA A 17 -12.06 -55.92 -9.21
N GLU A 18 -11.11 -55.53 -10.06
CA GLU A 18 -11.29 -55.16 -11.47
C GLU A 18 -11.73 -56.35 -12.33
N ARG A 19 -12.54 -56.11 -13.38
CA ARG A 19 -12.41 -56.75 -14.70
C ARG A 19 -12.95 -55.85 -15.83
N PRO A 20 -12.42 -55.97 -17.06
CA PRO A 20 -12.54 -54.98 -18.13
C PRO A 20 -13.67 -55.28 -19.12
N THR A 21 -14.13 -54.26 -19.85
CA THR A 21 -14.97 -54.42 -21.05
C THR A 21 -14.42 -53.60 -22.21
N ASN A 22 -14.25 -54.28 -23.35
CA ASN A 22 -13.69 -53.81 -24.61
C ASN A 22 -14.67 -52.96 -25.46
N VAL A 23 -14.12 -51.89 -26.04
CA VAL A 23 -14.14 -51.45 -27.45
C VAL A 23 -15.47 -51.30 -28.23
N THR A 24 -15.76 -50.05 -28.62
CA THR A 24 -16.17 -49.55 -29.97
C THR A 24 -16.06 -48.00 -29.89
N GLY A 25 -15.42 -47.19 -30.74
CA GLY A 25 -14.92 -47.33 -32.10
C GLY A 25 -15.70 -46.43 -33.06
N VAL A 26 -15.43 -45.11 -33.14
CA VAL A 26 -15.79 -44.25 -34.29
C VAL A 26 -14.70 -43.20 -34.53
N TRP A 27 -14.28 -43.11 -35.79
CA TRP A 27 -13.15 -42.36 -36.35
C TRP A 27 -13.58 -41.04 -37.01
N GLY A 28 -12.62 -40.10 -37.12
CA GLY A 28 -12.62 -38.97 -38.08
C GLY A 28 -11.98 -37.72 -37.47
N LEU A 29 -11.03 -37.01 -38.05
CA LEU A 29 -10.37 -37.05 -39.36
C LEU A 29 -9.03 -36.30 -39.16
N VAL A 30 -7.88 -36.95 -39.33
CA VAL A 30 -6.56 -36.29 -39.34
C VAL A 30 -6.14 -36.14 -40.80
N LEU A 31 -5.93 -34.89 -41.22
CA LEU A 31 -5.46 -34.54 -42.56
C LEU A 31 -3.96 -34.90 -42.65
N LEU A 32 -3.64 -35.89 -43.50
CA LEU A 32 -2.27 -36.29 -43.82
C LEU A 32 -1.76 -35.46 -45.01
N LEU A 33 -0.78 -34.60 -44.78
CA LEU A 33 0.04 -33.99 -45.84
C LEU A 33 1.42 -34.65 -45.79
N LEU A 34 1.66 -35.57 -46.73
CA LEU A 34 2.98 -36.13 -47.02
C LEU A 34 3.74 -35.13 -47.90
N GLY A 35 4.86 -34.64 -47.37
CA GLY A 35 5.92 -34.00 -48.15
C GLY A 35 7.26 -34.52 -47.64
N VAL A 36 7.82 -35.48 -48.37
CA VAL A 36 9.16 -36.04 -48.09
C VAL A 36 10.20 -35.05 -48.63
N GLY A 37 11.01 -34.51 -47.72
CA GLY A 37 12.24 -33.82 -48.04
C GLY A 37 13.26 -34.14 -46.95
N ALA A 38 14.16 -35.09 -47.24
CA ALA A 38 15.31 -35.34 -46.39
C ALA A 38 16.24 -34.13 -46.46
N SER A 39 16.37 -33.42 -45.34
CA SER A 39 17.47 -32.49 -45.10
C SER A 39 18.02 -32.76 -43.71
N CYS A 40 19.25 -33.23 -43.66
CA CYS A 40 20.05 -33.29 -42.44
C CYS A 40 20.52 -31.88 -42.09
N GLY A 41 20.16 -31.37 -40.91
CA GLY A 41 20.79 -30.15 -40.39
C GLY A 41 20.01 -29.42 -39.31
N GLY A 42 20.43 -29.57 -38.05
CA GLY A 42 20.19 -28.61 -36.97
C GLY A 42 18.85 -28.74 -36.26
N GLY A 43 18.78 -29.59 -35.23
CA GLY A 43 17.78 -29.47 -34.17
C GLY A 43 18.01 -28.17 -33.38
N GLY A 44 17.52 -27.06 -33.91
CA GLY A 44 17.24 -25.89 -33.11
C GLY A 44 15.88 -26.10 -32.49
N ASP A 45 15.83 -26.31 -31.18
CA ASP A 45 14.59 -26.23 -30.42
C ASP A 45 13.91 -24.91 -30.82
N ILE A 46 12.73 -25.00 -31.42
CA ILE A 46 11.83 -23.86 -31.57
C ILE A 46 11.43 -23.46 -30.16
N VAL A 47 12.26 -22.63 -29.53
CA VAL A 47 11.94 -21.93 -28.30
C VAL A 47 10.75 -21.05 -28.65
N ALA A 48 9.55 -21.50 -28.30
CA ALA A 48 8.36 -20.66 -28.37
C ALA A 48 8.71 -19.35 -27.64
N PRO A 49 8.47 -18.18 -28.26
CA PRO A 49 8.79 -16.92 -27.60
C PRO A 49 8.11 -16.90 -26.24
N ALA A 50 8.87 -16.56 -25.20
CA ALA A 50 8.33 -16.49 -23.86
C ALA A 50 7.05 -15.62 -23.91
N PRO A 51 5.95 -16.07 -23.29
CA PRO A 51 4.71 -15.30 -23.29
C PRO A 51 4.99 -13.88 -22.80
N PRO A 52 4.37 -12.85 -23.40
CA PRO A 52 4.62 -11.47 -23.02
C PRO A 52 4.38 -11.30 -21.52
N PRO A 53 5.19 -10.46 -20.83
CA PRO A 53 4.97 -10.20 -19.41
C PRO A 53 3.60 -9.53 -19.26
N CYS A 54 2.79 -10.08 -18.36
CA CYS A 54 1.44 -9.60 -18.09
C CYS A 54 0.50 -9.63 -19.31
N ASN A 55 -0.76 -9.23 -19.11
CA ASN A 55 -1.77 -9.23 -20.16
C ASN A 55 -1.71 -7.92 -20.97
N PRO A 56 -1.31 -7.93 -22.25
CA PRO A 56 -1.19 -6.70 -23.04
C PRO A 56 -2.53 -6.12 -23.47
N ASN A 57 -3.58 -6.94 -23.54
CA ASN A 57 -4.91 -6.49 -23.97
C ASN A 57 -5.63 -5.71 -22.86
N THR A 58 -5.46 -6.14 -21.61
CA THR A 58 -6.09 -5.50 -20.45
C THR A 58 -5.13 -4.58 -19.68
N LYS A 59 -3.83 -4.63 -19.97
CA LYS A 59 -2.75 -3.97 -19.20
C LYS A 59 -2.76 -4.38 -17.73
N VAL A 60 -2.94 -5.67 -17.44
CA VAL A 60 -3.00 -6.21 -16.07
C VAL A 60 -1.95 -7.29 -15.85
N CYS A 61 -1.27 -7.23 -14.70
CA CYS A 61 -0.46 -8.31 -14.14
C CYS A 61 -1.15 -8.88 -12.91
N TYR A 62 -1.30 -10.20 -12.83
CA TYR A 62 -1.91 -10.88 -11.69
C TYR A 62 -0.84 -11.49 -10.77
N VAL A 63 -0.99 -11.26 -9.47
CA VAL A 63 -0.11 -11.76 -8.40
C VAL A 63 -0.96 -12.49 -7.36
N SER A 64 -0.48 -13.64 -6.88
CA SER A 64 -1.10 -14.41 -5.80
C SER A 64 -0.01 -15.01 -4.91
N ALA A 65 -0.26 -15.11 -3.60
CA ALA A 65 0.68 -15.71 -2.65
C ALA A 65 0.96 -17.21 -2.94
N PHE A 66 0.12 -17.85 -3.77
CA PHE A 66 0.29 -19.23 -4.24
C PHE A 66 0.70 -19.31 -5.72
N GLY A 67 1.09 -18.18 -6.34
CA GLY A 67 1.53 -18.11 -7.73
C GLY A 67 2.94 -18.66 -7.95
N ASN A 68 3.47 -18.45 -9.15
CA ASN A 68 4.83 -18.82 -9.52
C ASN A 68 5.48 -17.71 -10.37
N ASP A 69 6.66 -17.23 -9.99
CA ASP A 69 7.37 -16.16 -10.72
C ASP A 69 7.96 -16.59 -12.08
N ALA A 70 7.86 -17.88 -12.42
CA ALA A 70 8.08 -18.39 -13.78
C ALA A 70 6.87 -18.14 -14.70
N ASN A 71 5.68 -17.84 -14.16
CA ASN A 71 4.51 -17.49 -14.96
C ASN A 71 4.66 -16.08 -15.56
N SER A 72 3.89 -15.78 -16.60
CA SER A 72 3.84 -14.42 -17.17
C SER A 72 3.03 -13.43 -16.33
N GLY A 73 2.12 -13.93 -15.48
CA GLY A 73 1.14 -13.10 -14.77
C GLY A 73 0.04 -12.51 -15.66
N ALA A 74 -0.13 -13.01 -16.89
CA ALA A 74 -1.13 -12.51 -17.84
C ALA A 74 -2.56 -13.04 -17.61
N ASP A 75 -2.69 -14.11 -16.82
CA ASP A 75 -3.96 -14.78 -16.54
C ASP A 75 -4.06 -15.02 -15.02
N PRO A 76 -5.20 -14.71 -14.39
CA PRO A 76 -5.39 -14.89 -12.95
C PRO A 76 -5.29 -16.35 -12.48
N SER A 77 -5.45 -17.33 -13.37
CA SER A 77 -5.28 -18.78 -13.07
C SER A 77 -3.82 -19.22 -13.03
N VAL A 78 -2.91 -18.45 -13.62
CA VAL A 78 -1.45 -18.66 -13.58
C VAL A 78 -0.72 -17.37 -13.16
N PRO A 79 -0.96 -16.88 -11.93
CA PRO A 79 -0.42 -15.62 -11.47
C PRO A 79 1.06 -15.73 -11.09
N LEU A 80 1.72 -14.58 -10.99
CA LEU A 80 3.05 -14.44 -10.38
C LEU A 80 2.97 -14.71 -8.87
N ALA A 81 4.08 -15.15 -8.27
CA ALA A 81 4.17 -15.38 -6.83
C ALA A 81 4.42 -14.08 -6.05
N THR A 82 5.26 -13.19 -6.60
CA THR A 82 5.72 -12.01 -5.88
C THR A 82 5.28 -10.69 -6.53
N ILE A 83 4.97 -9.72 -5.67
CA ILE A 83 4.63 -8.35 -6.10
C ILE A 83 5.86 -7.70 -6.75
N ARG A 84 7.05 -7.97 -6.21
CA ARG A 84 8.33 -7.49 -6.78
C ARG A 84 8.53 -7.97 -8.21
N ARG A 85 8.30 -9.24 -8.51
CA ARG A 85 8.45 -9.74 -9.88
C ARG A 85 7.50 -9.02 -10.83
N ALA A 86 6.24 -8.82 -10.45
CA ALA A 86 5.29 -8.05 -11.24
C ALA A 86 5.77 -6.60 -11.47
N ALA A 87 6.24 -5.93 -10.42
CA ALA A 87 6.76 -4.56 -10.49
C ALA A 87 7.97 -4.40 -11.42
N GLN A 88 8.75 -5.46 -11.61
CA GLN A 88 9.94 -5.47 -12.45
C GLN A 88 9.66 -5.73 -13.93
N ILE A 89 8.55 -6.43 -14.24
CA ILE A 89 8.23 -6.81 -15.63
C ILE A 89 7.06 -6.01 -16.22
N ALA A 90 6.21 -5.41 -15.39
CA ALA A 90 5.07 -4.63 -15.82
C ALA A 90 5.52 -3.40 -16.63
N PRO A 91 5.02 -3.21 -17.86
CA PRO A 91 5.24 -1.97 -18.61
C PRO A 91 4.51 -0.78 -17.97
N SER A 92 4.84 0.44 -18.43
CA SER A 92 4.11 1.64 -18.03
C SER A 92 2.60 1.50 -18.29
N ASP A 93 1.80 2.13 -17.42
CA ASP A 93 0.32 2.15 -17.45
C ASP A 93 -0.36 0.81 -17.09
N TYR A 94 0.38 -0.15 -16.55
CA TYR A 94 -0.20 -1.43 -16.13
C TYR A 94 -0.71 -1.38 -14.70
N THR A 95 -1.75 -2.18 -14.46
CA THR A 95 -2.26 -2.47 -13.13
C THR A 95 -1.75 -3.83 -12.66
N ILE A 96 -1.08 -3.85 -11.50
CA ILE A 96 -0.68 -5.05 -10.79
C ILE A 96 -1.77 -5.35 -9.75
N VAL A 97 -2.56 -6.38 -10.04
CA VAL A 97 -3.64 -6.86 -9.19
C VAL A 97 -3.07 -7.94 -8.27
N VAL A 98 -3.14 -7.70 -6.97
CA VAL A 98 -2.57 -8.59 -5.95
C VAL A 98 -3.70 -9.22 -5.15
N GLY A 99 -3.82 -10.55 -5.22
CA GLY A 99 -4.80 -11.31 -4.47
C GLY A 99 -4.48 -11.41 -2.97
N PRO A 100 -5.44 -11.82 -2.13
CA PRO A 100 -5.25 -11.93 -0.69
C PRO A 100 -4.08 -12.84 -0.34
N GLY A 101 -3.35 -12.49 0.71
CA GLY A 101 -2.25 -13.33 1.20
C GLY A 101 -1.14 -12.53 1.87
N THR A 102 -0.12 -13.26 2.29
CA THR A 102 1.08 -12.70 2.91
C THR A 102 2.26 -12.78 1.95
N TYR A 103 2.89 -11.64 1.71
CA TYR A 103 4.05 -11.47 0.86
C TYR A 103 5.23 -11.06 1.73
N ARG A 104 6.40 -11.67 1.51
CA ARG A 104 7.57 -11.49 2.39
C ARG A 104 8.76 -10.79 1.71
N ASP A 105 8.48 -10.18 0.57
CA ASP A 105 9.46 -9.62 -0.34
C ASP A 105 9.23 -8.13 -0.56
N ALA A 106 10.24 -7.31 -0.26
CA ALA A 106 10.19 -5.89 -0.58
C ALA A 106 9.92 -5.65 -2.07
N VAL A 107 9.10 -4.63 -2.36
CA VAL A 107 8.63 -4.27 -3.69
C VAL A 107 9.52 -3.15 -4.25
N THR A 108 10.25 -3.47 -5.31
CA THR A 108 11.07 -2.53 -6.06
C THR A 108 10.77 -2.65 -7.54
N THR A 109 10.82 -1.52 -8.27
CA THR A 109 10.81 -1.53 -9.74
C THR A 109 12.17 -1.92 -10.30
N ASN A 110 12.22 -2.18 -11.60
CA ASN A 110 13.42 -2.60 -12.29
C ASN A 110 14.57 -1.58 -12.11
N PRO A 111 15.75 -1.99 -11.60
CA PRO A 111 16.87 -1.09 -11.34
C PRO A 111 17.60 -0.61 -12.60
N THR A 112 17.36 -1.22 -13.76
CA THR A 112 18.05 -0.88 -15.02
C THR A 112 17.09 -0.33 -16.07
N GLY A 113 17.36 0.86 -16.60
CA GLY A 113 16.53 1.55 -17.60
C GLY A 113 15.69 2.69 -17.01
N GLN A 114 14.77 3.26 -17.80
CA GLN A 114 13.75 4.14 -17.26
C GLN A 114 12.74 3.28 -16.49
N ALA A 115 12.53 3.59 -15.21
CA ALA A 115 11.52 2.93 -14.41
C ALA A 115 10.13 3.11 -15.07
N PRO A 116 9.27 2.08 -15.02
CA PRO A 116 7.93 2.16 -15.60
C PRO A 116 7.16 3.31 -14.95
N LYS A 117 6.32 3.99 -15.72
CA LYS A 117 5.50 5.12 -15.26
C LYS A 117 4.06 4.66 -15.09
N ARG A 118 3.33 5.28 -14.17
CA ARG A 118 1.89 5.06 -13.93
C ARG A 118 1.53 3.61 -13.62
N LEU A 119 2.42 2.90 -12.91
CA LEU A 119 2.11 1.57 -12.38
C LEU A 119 1.10 1.67 -11.24
N THR A 120 0.03 0.89 -11.32
CA THR A 120 -1.01 0.85 -10.29
C THR A 120 -0.96 -0.49 -9.55
N PHE A 121 -0.60 -0.48 -8.28
CA PHE A 121 -0.68 -1.64 -7.39
C PHE A 121 -2.03 -1.61 -6.67
N ILE A 122 -2.84 -2.66 -6.83
CA ILE A 122 -4.14 -2.78 -6.15
C ILE A 122 -4.17 -4.08 -5.35
N ALA A 123 -4.37 -3.95 -4.04
CA ALA A 123 -4.73 -5.06 -3.17
C ALA A 123 -6.21 -5.44 -3.37
N GLN A 124 -6.47 -6.71 -3.66
CA GLN A 124 -7.82 -7.27 -3.66
C GLN A 124 -8.02 -8.06 -2.37
N GLY A 125 -8.83 -7.51 -1.46
CA GLY A 125 -8.98 -8.05 -0.11
C GLY A 125 -7.70 -7.84 0.72
N ARG A 126 -7.50 -8.71 1.72
CA ARG A 126 -6.41 -8.56 2.68
C ARG A 126 -5.06 -8.99 2.09
N VAL A 127 -4.28 -8.02 1.64
CA VAL A 127 -2.91 -8.20 1.15
C VAL A 127 -1.92 -7.65 2.18
N VAL A 128 -1.12 -8.53 2.77
CA VAL A 128 -0.15 -8.18 3.80
C VAL A 128 1.27 -8.35 3.28
N LEU A 129 1.98 -7.24 3.11
CA LEU A 129 3.43 -7.22 2.95
C LEU A 129 4.07 -7.29 4.35
N ASP A 130 4.43 -8.49 4.78
CA ASP A 130 4.98 -8.77 6.10
C ASP A 130 6.48 -9.05 6.03
N LEU A 131 7.26 -8.04 6.38
CA LEU A 131 8.72 -8.07 6.36
C LEU A 131 9.34 -8.33 7.73
N ARG A 132 8.54 -8.66 8.75
CA ARG A 132 9.07 -9.03 10.07
C ARG A 132 10.02 -10.22 9.93
N ASN A 133 11.20 -10.09 10.55
CA ASN A 133 12.27 -11.08 10.52
C ASN A 133 12.86 -11.39 9.13
N THR A 134 12.65 -10.54 8.11
CA THR A 134 13.31 -10.70 6.81
C THR A 134 14.59 -9.87 6.69
N GLY A 135 14.71 -8.81 7.48
CA GLY A 135 15.80 -7.83 7.36
C GLY A 135 15.69 -6.94 6.12
N ALA A 136 14.67 -7.13 5.27
CA ALA A 136 14.45 -6.33 4.07
C ALA A 136 14.26 -4.85 4.44
N GLY A 137 14.82 -3.96 3.62
CA GLY A 137 14.78 -2.50 3.78
C GLY A 137 13.36 -1.93 3.66
N PRO A 138 13.08 -0.93 2.81
CA PRO A 138 11.72 -0.43 2.68
C PRO A 138 10.75 -1.47 2.12
N GLY A 139 9.48 -1.42 2.56
CA GLY A 139 8.42 -2.32 2.07
C GLY A 139 8.12 -2.11 0.59
N PHE A 140 7.63 -0.93 0.25
CA PHE A 140 7.65 -0.43 -1.13
C PHE A 140 8.79 0.57 -1.27
N SER A 141 9.62 0.42 -2.31
CA SER A 141 10.65 1.38 -2.68
C SER A 141 10.56 1.66 -4.17
N LEU A 142 9.72 2.63 -4.53
CA LEU A 142 9.53 3.06 -5.91
C LEU A 142 10.39 4.30 -6.18
N ALA A 143 11.31 4.18 -7.14
CA ALA A 143 12.22 5.24 -7.52
C ALA A 143 12.00 5.61 -8.99
N ASN A 144 11.83 6.90 -9.30
CA ASN A 144 11.60 7.39 -10.65
C ASN A 144 10.33 6.79 -11.31
N VAL A 145 9.27 6.54 -10.53
CA VAL A 145 8.01 5.91 -10.98
C VAL A 145 6.87 6.94 -10.94
N ASP A 146 6.83 7.86 -11.88
CA ASP A 146 5.85 8.96 -11.91
C ASP A 146 4.44 8.40 -12.03
N GLY A 147 3.50 8.96 -11.26
CA GLY A 147 2.10 8.58 -11.28
C GLY A 147 1.82 7.17 -10.74
N ALA A 148 2.76 6.57 -9.99
CA ALA A 148 2.51 5.28 -9.34
C ALA A 148 1.32 5.35 -8.38
N VAL A 149 0.55 4.28 -8.27
CA VAL A 149 -0.53 4.18 -7.28
C VAL A 149 -0.29 2.96 -6.40
N ILE A 150 -0.30 3.12 -5.09
CA ILE A 150 -0.28 2.03 -4.10
C ILE A 150 -1.61 2.08 -3.33
N ASP A 151 -2.46 1.08 -3.52
CA ASP A 151 -3.84 1.07 -3.03
C ASP A 151 -4.17 -0.19 -2.21
N GLY A 152 -4.51 -0.01 -0.93
CA GLY A 152 -5.14 -1.06 -0.11
C GLY A 152 -4.20 -2.04 0.59
N PHE A 153 -2.90 -1.78 0.61
CA PHE A 153 -1.91 -2.72 1.17
C PHE A 153 -1.75 -2.55 2.68
N VAL A 154 -1.56 -3.67 3.38
CA VAL A 154 -1.00 -3.67 4.74
C VAL A 154 0.52 -3.85 4.63
N VAL A 155 1.31 -2.95 5.22
CA VAL A 155 2.78 -2.99 5.19
C VAL A 155 3.33 -2.97 6.62
N VAL A 156 4.05 -4.03 6.98
CA VAL A 156 4.51 -4.24 8.36
C VAL A 156 5.92 -4.84 8.43
N GLY A 157 6.70 -4.38 9.41
CA GLY A 157 7.99 -4.98 9.77
C GLY A 157 9.15 -4.72 8.83
N ALA A 158 9.07 -3.72 7.95
CA ALA A 158 10.21 -3.26 7.16
C ALA A 158 11.37 -2.81 8.08
N SER A 159 12.62 -3.08 7.69
CA SER A 159 13.79 -2.64 8.47
C SER A 159 14.14 -1.16 8.27
N ASP A 160 13.49 -0.51 7.30
CA ASP A 160 13.42 0.95 7.09
C ASP A 160 11.94 1.37 7.00
N ALA A 161 11.58 2.27 6.08
CA ALA A 161 10.23 2.79 5.96
C ALA A 161 9.27 1.77 5.36
N GLY A 162 7.98 1.86 5.72
CA GLY A 162 6.96 1.02 5.10
C GLY A 162 6.85 1.27 3.59
N ILE A 163 6.67 2.53 3.20
CA ILE A 163 6.54 2.94 1.79
C ILE A 163 7.48 4.11 1.50
N VAL A 164 8.25 4.01 0.42
CA VAL A 164 9.17 5.03 -0.07
C VAL A 164 8.86 5.34 -1.53
N LEU A 165 8.52 6.60 -1.80
CA LEU A 165 8.43 7.20 -3.13
C LEU A 165 9.62 8.16 -3.28
N LYS A 166 10.50 7.91 -4.25
CA LYS A 166 11.72 8.70 -4.37
C LYS A 166 12.17 9.03 -5.79
N SER A 167 13.12 9.96 -5.89
CA SER A 167 13.88 10.23 -7.11
C SER A 167 12.99 10.59 -8.30
N GLY A 168 12.11 11.57 -8.11
CA GLY A 168 11.18 12.05 -9.12
C GLY A 168 9.98 11.13 -9.33
N SER A 169 9.47 10.45 -8.30
CA SER A 169 8.21 9.69 -8.42
C SER A 169 7.00 10.62 -8.33
N ASP A 170 6.97 11.61 -9.22
CA ASP A 170 6.04 12.74 -9.19
C ASP A 170 4.60 12.29 -9.44
N GLY A 171 3.63 12.94 -8.76
CA GLY A 171 2.20 12.64 -8.92
C GLY A 171 1.79 11.25 -8.42
N ALA A 172 2.65 10.55 -7.69
CA ALA A 172 2.32 9.25 -7.12
C ALA A 172 1.22 9.37 -6.04
N ILE A 173 0.48 8.28 -5.84
CA ILE A 173 -0.65 8.20 -4.92
C ILE A 173 -0.43 7.01 -3.97
N VAL A 174 -0.48 7.25 -2.67
CA VAL A 174 -0.56 6.20 -1.65
C VAL A 174 -1.89 6.33 -0.95
N ARG A 175 -2.74 5.31 -1.05
CA ARG A 175 -4.08 5.37 -0.47
C ARG A 175 -4.58 4.06 0.10
N ASN A 176 -5.50 4.17 1.07
CA ASN A 176 -6.17 3.03 1.71
C ASN A 176 -5.20 2.00 2.32
N CYS A 177 -3.94 2.38 2.55
CA CYS A 177 -2.93 1.48 3.10
C CYS A 177 -2.95 1.52 4.64
N VAL A 178 -2.55 0.41 5.25
CA VAL A 178 -2.25 0.35 6.68
C VAL A 178 -0.75 0.08 6.87
N VAL A 179 -0.02 1.03 7.42
CA VAL A 179 1.45 1.03 7.46
C VAL A 179 1.94 1.14 8.90
N PHE A 180 2.44 0.05 9.46
CA PHE A 180 2.73 0.00 10.89
C PHE A 180 3.90 -0.89 11.30
N ALA A 181 4.44 -0.63 12.49
CA ALA A 181 5.54 -1.40 13.08
C ALA A 181 6.74 -1.60 12.13
N ASN A 182 7.05 -0.56 11.34
CA ASN A 182 8.27 -0.51 10.53
C ASN A 182 9.38 0.22 11.31
N ASN A 183 10.63 -0.15 11.06
CA ASN A 183 11.79 0.38 11.78
C ASN A 183 12.33 1.71 11.20
N GLY A 184 11.55 2.36 10.33
CA GLY A 184 11.79 3.70 9.81
C GLY A 184 10.51 4.53 9.80
N ASP A 185 10.39 5.41 8.81
CA ASP A 185 9.18 6.21 8.63
C ASP A 185 8.00 5.31 8.19
N GLY A 186 6.76 5.72 8.42
CA GLY A 186 5.62 5.01 7.84
C GLY A 186 5.63 5.15 6.31
N ILE A 187 5.39 6.38 5.84
CA ILE A 187 5.45 6.77 4.43
C ILE A 187 6.48 7.88 4.26
N ARG A 188 7.43 7.68 3.34
CA ARG A 188 8.49 8.63 3.01
C ARG A 188 8.41 9.04 1.54
N VAL A 189 8.20 10.32 1.32
CA VAL A 189 8.29 10.98 0.01
C VAL A 189 9.59 11.77 -0.05
N GLN A 190 10.44 11.45 -1.01
CA GLN A 190 11.77 12.04 -1.13
C GLN A 190 12.03 12.53 -2.56
N ASP A 191 12.26 13.83 -2.73
CA ASP A 191 12.57 14.42 -4.03
C ASP A 191 11.50 14.07 -5.09
N SER A 192 10.21 14.16 -4.73
CA SER A 192 9.06 13.83 -5.61
C SER A 192 7.90 14.80 -5.42
N ALA A 193 7.48 15.48 -6.49
CA ALA A 193 6.49 16.55 -6.46
C ALA A 193 5.05 16.04 -6.59
N GLY A 194 4.10 16.73 -5.98
CA GLY A 194 2.67 16.50 -6.22
C GLY A 194 2.14 15.15 -5.74
N VAL A 195 2.84 14.49 -4.80
CA VAL A 195 2.42 13.19 -4.25
C VAL A 195 1.16 13.34 -3.39
N LEU A 196 0.20 12.45 -3.57
CA LEU A 196 -1.01 12.34 -2.76
C LEU A 196 -0.87 11.19 -1.76
N VAL A 197 -0.89 11.51 -0.46
CA VAL A 197 -0.98 10.55 0.64
C VAL A 197 -2.38 10.67 1.21
N PHE A 198 -3.26 9.72 0.90
CA PHE A 198 -4.69 9.86 1.12
C PHE A 198 -5.33 8.66 1.82
N ASN A 199 -6.08 8.90 2.88
CA ASN A 199 -6.90 7.86 3.52
C ASN A 199 -6.10 6.61 3.93
N ASN A 200 -4.97 6.83 4.60
CA ASN A 200 -4.13 5.75 5.13
C ASN A 200 -4.17 5.73 6.65
N LEU A 201 -3.92 4.56 7.24
CA LEU A 201 -3.64 4.38 8.65
C LEU A 201 -2.15 4.14 8.87
N ILE A 202 -1.46 5.06 9.54
CA ILE A 202 -0.02 4.99 9.77
C ILE A 202 0.26 5.03 11.27
N TYR A 203 0.72 3.93 11.86
CA TYR A 203 0.91 3.88 13.31
C TYR A 203 2.07 3.04 13.79
N GLY A 204 2.61 3.36 14.97
CA GLY A 204 3.62 2.53 15.64
C GLY A 204 4.90 2.27 14.83
N ASN A 205 5.23 3.13 13.85
CA ASN A 205 6.52 3.08 13.16
C ASN A 205 7.56 3.79 14.04
N THR A 206 8.82 3.34 14.01
CA THR A 206 9.86 3.92 14.89
C THR A 206 10.28 5.33 14.47
N GLY A 207 10.12 5.66 13.18
CA GLY A 207 10.40 6.98 12.60
C GLY A 207 9.20 7.91 12.52
N ILE A 208 9.22 8.83 11.56
CA ILE A 208 8.13 9.78 11.30
C ILE A 208 6.97 9.03 10.64
N GLY A 209 5.73 9.35 11.00
CA GLY A 209 4.55 8.76 10.34
C GLY A 209 4.55 9.01 8.84
N ILE A 210 4.47 10.29 8.44
CA ILE A 210 4.53 10.73 7.05
C ILE A 210 5.63 11.80 6.91
N ARG A 211 6.68 11.49 6.14
CA ARG A 211 7.75 12.43 5.81
C ARG A 211 7.62 12.89 4.36
N ILE A 212 7.47 14.19 4.15
CA ILE A 212 7.59 14.85 2.84
C ILE A 212 8.89 15.63 2.84
N GLY A 213 9.88 15.24 2.06
CA GLY A 213 11.19 15.88 2.09
C GLY A 213 12.05 15.61 0.87
N GLY A 214 13.35 15.77 1.02
CA GLY A 214 14.28 15.56 -0.08
C GLY A 214 15.75 15.71 0.30
N THR A 215 16.60 15.37 -0.65
CA THR A 215 18.06 15.55 -0.58
C THR A 215 18.57 16.47 -1.68
N SER A 216 17.82 16.60 -2.79
CA SER A 216 18.21 17.37 -3.97
C SER A 216 17.21 18.48 -4.31
N SER A 217 15.94 18.14 -4.51
CA SER A 217 14.88 19.06 -4.95
C SER A 217 13.80 19.30 -3.89
N GLY A 218 13.67 18.40 -2.91
CA GLY A 218 12.49 18.40 -2.03
C GLY A 218 11.25 17.85 -2.73
N SER A 219 10.12 17.84 -2.02
CA SER A 219 8.87 17.25 -2.50
C SER A 219 7.73 18.28 -2.47
N PRO A 220 7.75 19.28 -3.37
CA PRO A 220 6.77 20.36 -3.35
C PRO A 220 5.36 19.87 -3.69
N SER A 221 4.36 20.63 -3.24
CA SER A 221 2.94 20.43 -3.57
C SER A 221 2.37 19.07 -3.16
N ALA A 222 2.95 18.42 -2.16
CA ALA A 222 2.41 17.19 -1.61
C ALA A 222 1.04 17.44 -0.95
N GLN A 223 0.14 16.47 -1.08
CA GLN A 223 -1.21 16.52 -0.52
C GLN A 223 -1.34 15.39 0.50
N VAL A 224 -1.47 15.72 1.78
CA VAL A 224 -1.61 14.77 2.88
C VAL A 224 -3.02 14.92 3.43
N LEU A 225 -3.91 14.07 2.94
CA LEU A 225 -5.36 14.22 3.10
C LEU A 225 -5.97 13.02 3.82
N HIS A 226 -6.79 13.27 4.83
CA HIS A 226 -7.66 12.24 5.41
C HIS A 226 -6.93 11.01 5.99
N ASN A 227 -5.69 11.16 6.46
CA ASN A 227 -4.94 10.06 7.07
C ASN A 227 -5.15 10.02 8.59
N THR A 228 -5.01 8.84 9.19
CA THR A 228 -4.84 8.68 10.62
C THR A 228 -3.40 8.33 10.92
N VAL A 229 -2.71 9.18 11.67
CA VAL A 229 -1.29 9.08 12.00
C VAL A 229 -1.12 9.04 13.52
N PHE A 230 -0.76 7.87 14.06
CA PHE A 230 -0.86 7.63 15.50
C PHE A 230 0.36 6.94 16.09
N GLY A 231 0.86 7.41 17.23
CA GLY A 231 1.80 6.62 18.02
C GLY A 231 3.14 6.33 17.34
N ASN A 232 3.55 7.12 16.34
CA ASN A 232 4.86 6.93 15.69
C ASN A 232 5.98 7.52 16.58
N GLY A 233 7.16 6.91 16.53
CA GLY A 233 8.30 7.29 17.38
C GLY A 233 8.83 8.69 17.05
N GLY A 234 8.88 9.03 15.76
CA GLY A 234 9.11 10.38 15.26
C GLY A 234 7.82 11.19 15.16
N ARG A 235 7.90 12.38 14.55
CA ARG A 235 6.73 13.25 14.30
C ARG A 235 5.62 12.52 13.56
N GLY A 236 4.39 13.01 13.66
CA GLY A 236 3.28 12.47 12.88
C GLY A 236 3.47 12.80 11.40
N ILE A 237 3.47 14.09 11.08
CA ILE A 237 3.66 14.60 9.72
C ILE A 237 4.83 15.61 9.73
N GLU A 238 5.80 15.43 8.84
CA GLU A 238 6.91 16.37 8.64
C GLU A 238 6.96 16.82 7.17
N ILE A 239 6.90 18.14 6.95
CA ILE A 239 6.99 18.79 5.63
C ILE A 239 8.32 19.54 5.50
N GLY A 240 9.09 19.17 4.49
CA GLY A 240 10.48 19.61 4.29
C GLY A 240 11.43 19.02 5.35
N ASN A 241 12.72 19.25 5.15
CA ASN A 241 13.75 18.91 6.12
C ASN A 241 14.88 19.95 6.10
N SER A 242 15.88 19.79 6.97
CA SER A 242 17.00 20.74 7.09
C SER A 242 17.83 20.91 5.82
N SER A 243 17.72 19.98 4.87
CA SER A 243 18.47 20.01 3.62
C SER A 243 17.67 20.64 2.48
N LYS A 244 16.36 20.40 2.42
CA LYS A 244 15.49 20.81 1.31
C LYS A 244 14.08 21.17 1.77
N ALA A 245 13.58 22.27 1.20
CA ALA A 245 12.21 22.72 1.41
C ALA A 245 11.24 21.86 0.58
N SER A 246 9.99 21.78 1.01
CA SER A 246 8.90 21.13 0.29
C SER A 246 7.66 22.04 0.33
N PRO A 247 7.70 23.19 -0.36
CA PRO A 247 6.65 24.21 -0.30
C PRO A 247 5.35 23.74 -0.96
N GLY A 248 4.25 24.44 -0.69
CA GLY A 248 2.96 24.20 -1.34
C GLY A 248 2.18 23.00 -0.80
N ALA A 249 2.60 22.41 0.32
CA ALA A 249 1.94 21.24 0.87
C ALA A 249 0.52 21.56 1.39
N LEU A 250 -0.42 20.66 1.13
CA LEU A 250 -1.78 20.69 1.66
C LEU A 250 -1.93 19.58 2.71
N VAL A 251 -2.24 19.94 3.95
CA VAL A 251 -2.39 19.00 5.07
C VAL A 251 -3.78 19.19 5.68
N VAL A 252 -4.74 18.37 5.26
CA VAL A 252 -6.16 18.59 5.57
C VAL A 252 -6.86 17.28 5.96
N ASN A 253 -7.82 17.39 6.88
CA ASN A 253 -8.68 16.31 7.33
C ASN A 253 -7.97 15.13 8.01
N ASN A 254 -6.74 15.31 8.51
CA ASN A 254 -6.00 14.22 9.14
C ASN A 254 -6.33 14.13 10.64
N ILE A 255 -6.33 12.91 11.18
CA ILE A 255 -6.18 12.67 12.63
C ILE A 255 -4.70 12.44 12.91
N VAL A 256 -4.07 13.26 13.76
CA VAL A 256 -2.63 13.16 14.07
C VAL A 256 -2.43 13.19 15.57
N GLN A 257 -2.18 12.02 16.17
CA GLN A 257 -2.13 11.93 17.64
C GLN A 257 -0.99 11.10 18.19
N GLN A 258 -0.55 11.50 19.38
CA GLN A 258 0.42 10.74 20.18
C GLN A 258 1.68 10.35 19.38
N ASN A 259 2.10 11.16 18.40
CA ASN A 259 3.37 10.93 17.71
C ASN A 259 4.52 11.62 18.45
N GLY A 260 5.75 11.36 18.04
CA GLY A 260 6.95 11.96 18.62
C GLY A 260 7.38 11.29 19.94
N GLN A 261 6.96 10.05 20.18
CA GLN A 261 7.13 9.39 21.48
C GLN A 261 8.57 8.97 21.78
N ALA A 262 9.45 8.91 20.77
CA ALA A 262 10.83 8.48 20.95
C ALA A 262 11.76 9.58 21.49
N ALA A 263 11.36 10.85 21.42
CA ALA A 263 12.18 11.96 21.92
C ALA A 263 11.31 13.15 22.37
N ALA A 264 11.72 13.79 23.46
CA ALA A 264 11.06 14.99 23.96
C ALA A 264 11.11 16.14 22.94
N GLY A 265 10.03 16.91 22.86
CA GLY A 265 9.97 18.11 22.00
C GLY A 265 9.66 17.84 20.53
N LEU A 266 9.30 16.61 20.14
CA LEU A 266 8.79 16.33 18.81
C LEU A 266 7.30 16.71 18.70
N GLU A 267 6.95 17.38 17.62
CA GLU A 267 5.60 17.84 17.32
C GLU A 267 4.81 16.80 16.53
N ASN A 268 3.48 16.81 16.66
CA ASN A 268 2.62 16.00 15.80
C ASN A 268 2.76 16.43 14.34
N ILE A 269 2.78 17.75 14.08
CA ILE A 269 2.96 18.29 12.73
C ILE A 269 4.12 19.30 12.73
N LYS A 270 5.07 19.14 11.81
CA LYS A 270 6.14 20.10 11.57
C LYS A 270 6.21 20.49 10.10
N VAL A 271 6.37 21.78 9.85
CA VAL A 271 6.76 22.34 8.56
C VAL A 271 8.09 23.07 8.75
N THR A 272 9.10 22.65 7.98
CA THR A 272 10.46 23.17 8.12
C THR A 272 10.54 24.63 7.65
N THR A 273 11.25 25.48 8.39
CA THR A 273 11.41 26.92 8.10
C THR A 273 12.78 27.28 7.51
N GLN A 274 13.76 26.37 7.59
CA GLN A 274 15.11 26.56 7.07
C GLN A 274 15.64 25.26 6.44
N PRO A 275 15.68 25.16 5.09
CA PRO A 275 15.00 26.07 4.14
C PRO A 275 13.46 26.02 4.29
N SER A 276 12.78 27.13 3.97
CA SER A 276 11.36 27.29 4.29
C SER A 276 10.43 26.50 3.36
N SER A 277 9.57 25.69 3.96
CA SER A 277 8.45 24.99 3.33
C SER A 277 7.11 25.69 3.59
N LEU A 278 7.11 26.85 4.25
CA LEU A 278 5.90 27.60 4.59
C LEU A 278 5.25 28.27 3.37
N SER A 279 6.02 28.53 2.31
CA SER A 279 5.47 29.14 1.10
C SER A 279 4.40 28.23 0.50
N GLY A 280 3.17 28.74 0.40
CA GLY A 280 2.01 28.01 -0.13
C GLY A 280 1.51 26.85 0.74
N TYR A 281 2.07 26.63 1.93
CA TYR A 281 1.55 25.63 2.87
C TYR A 281 0.11 25.97 3.28
N ARG A 282 -0.76 24.97 3.29
CA ARG A 282 -2.14 25.08 3.76
C ARG A 282 -2.45 23.89 4.66
N GLY A 283 -2.58 24.15 5.96
CA GLY A 283 -3.01 23.17 6.94
C GLY A 283 -4.33 23.62 7.57
N ASP A 284 -5.37 22.78 7.51
CA ASP A 284 -6.65 23.09 8.15
C ASP A 284 -7.51 21.83 8.36
N TYR A 285 -8.54 21.92 9.21
CA TYR A 285 -9.46 20.82 9.53
C TYR A 285 -8.76 19.53 10.00
N ASN A 286 -7.59 19.63 10.62
CA ASN A 286 -6.92 18.48 11.21
C ASN A 286 -7.31 18.32 12.67
N LEU A 287 -7.42 17.09 13.12
CA LEU A 287 -7.63 16.77 14.52
C LEU A 287 -6.29 16.31 15.13
N VAL A 288 -5.65 17.22 15.87
CA VAL A 288 -4.28 17.04 16.34
C VAL A 288 -4.24 17.04 17.86
N PHE A 289 -3.79 15.93 18.45
CA PHE A 289 -3.81 15.75 19.90
C PHE A 289 -2.57 14.99 20.45
N PRO A 290 -1.78 15.59 21.35
CA PRO A 290 -1.83 17.00 21.74
C PRO A 290 -1.59 17.92 20.53
N ALA A 291 -2.17 19.12 20.53
CA ALA A 291 -1.99 20.13 19.47
C ALA A 291 -0.57 20.73 19.42
N THR A 292 0.41 19.90 19.11
CA THR A 292 1.81 20.28 18.96
C THR A 292 2.14 20.50 17.48
N TYR A 293 2.57 21.72 17.17
CA TYR A 293 2.88 22.18 15.83
C TYR A 293 4.22 22.91 15.83
N ALA A 294 4.98 22.78 14.74
CA ALA A 294 6.16 23.59 14.50
C ALA A 294 6.15 24.17 13.07
N PRO A 295 6.22 25.50 12.89
CA PRO A 295 6.22 26.53 13.94
C PRO A 295 4.87 26.64 14.69
N SER A 296 4.93 27.10 15.94
CA SER A 296 3.76 27.34 16.81
C SER A 296 3.45 28.84 16.96
N GLY A 297 2.34 29.16 17.65
CA GLY A 297 1.97 30.55 17.98
C GLY A 297 1.22 31.30 16.86
N GLY A 298 1.18 32.63 16.95
CA GLY A 298 0.41 33.49 16.03
C GLY A 298 0.94 33.56 14.59
N GLN A 299 2.09 32.95 14.32
CA GLN A 299 2.65 32.72 12.98
C GLN A 299 2.87 31.21 12.74
N GLY A 300 2.21 30.36 13.54
CA GLY A 300 2.29 28.92 13.46
C GLY A 300 1.47 28.35 12.30
N ILE A 301 1.62 27.04 12.11
CA ILE A 301 1.02 26.30 10.97
C ILE A 301 -0.35 25.68 11.28
N ARG A 302 -0.86 25.91 12.50
CA ARG A 302 -2.16 25.35 12.91
C ARG A 302 -3.27 26.04 12.15
N GLY A 303 -4.15 25.25 11.53
CA GLY A 303 -5.32 25.75 10.84
C GLY A 303 -6.37 26.33 11.78
N LEU A 304 -7.24 27.19 11.25
CA LEU A 304 -8.30 27.84 12.04
C LEU A 304 -9.33 26.82 12.54
N HIS A 305 -9.60 25.79 11.75
CA HIS A 305 -10.56 24.73 12.03
C HIS A 305 -9.90 23.48 12.63
N ASP A 306 -8.60 23.52 12.95
CA ASP A 306 -7.93 22.40 13.58
C ASP A 306 -8.46 22.16 15.01
N ILE A 307 -8.82 20.90 15.29
CA ILE A 307 -9.40 20.47 16.56
C ILE A 307 -8.30 19.91 17.47
N ASN A 308 -8.23 20.41 18.71
CA ASN A 308 -7.32 19.91 19.74
C ASN A 308 -8.07 19.04 20.77
N ARG A 309 -8.44 17.83 20.39
CA ARG A 309 -9.12 16.87 21.27
C ARG A 309 -8.70 15.45 20.90
N ASP A 310 -8.77 14.54 21.87
CA ASP A 310 -8.62 13.11 21.61
C ASP A 310 -9.65 12.62 20.58
N ALA A 311 -9.26 11.74 19.67
CA ALA A 311 -10.13 11.21 18.62
C ALA A 311 -11.11 10.18 19.16
N LEU A 312 -10.92 9.70 20.39
CA LEU A 312 -11.76 8.69 21.02
C LEU A 312 -11.84 7.42 20.17
N PHE A 313 -10.68 6.89 19.78
CA PHE A 313 -10.60 5.57 19.15
C PHE A 313 -11.14 4.50 20.10
N VAL A 314 -11.76 3.46 19.55
CA VAL A 314 -12.28 2.32 20.32
C VAL A 314 -11.17 1.65 21.11
N ASP A 315 -10.05 1.31 20.45
CA ASP A 315 -8.85 0.80 21.12
C ASP A 315 -7.61 0.92 20.19
N ALA A 316 -7.00 2.10 20.16
CA ALA A 316 -5.80 2.33 19.35
C ALA A 316 -4.58 1.51 19.80
N ILE A 317 -4.56 0.99 21.04
CA ILE A 317 -3.44 0.19 21.55
C ILE A 317 -3.43 -1.20 20.90
N THR A 318 -4.60 -1.78 20.68
CA THR A 318 -4.74 -3.07 19.99
C THR A 318 -4.90 -2.92 18.46
N GLY A 319 -4.87 -1.69 17.95
CA GLY A 319 -4.97 -1.38 16.52
C GLY A 319 -6.39 -1.17 16.00
N ASP A 320 -7.36 -0.98 16.89
CA ASP A 320 -8.75 -0.65 16.54
C ASP A 320 -8.96 0.88 16.51
N PHE A 321 -8.76 1.44 15.33
CA PHE A 321 -8.88 2.87 15.06
C PHE A 321 -10.31 3.31 14.70
N ARG A 322 -11.33 2.49 14.96
CA ARG A 322 -12.72 2.95 14.82
C ARG A 322 -13.02 4.07 15.79
N LEU A 323 -13.85 5.02 15.38
CA LEU A 323 -14.27 6.12 16.23
C LEU A 323 -15.38 5.68 17.19
N ASN A 324 -15.27 6.13 18.45
CA ASN A 324 -16.40 6.15 19.36
C ASN A 324 -17.48 7.13 18.84
N PRO A 325 -18.78 6.88 19.03
CA PRO A 325 -19.85 7.80 18.61
C PRO A 325 -19.75 9.24 19.15
N ALA A 326 -19.04 9.46 20.26
CA ALA A 326 -18.78 10.80 20.82
C ALA A 326 -17.53 11.48 20.23
N SER A 327 -16.88 10.86 19.24
CA SER A 327 -15.63 11.34 18.68
C SER A 327 -15.77 12.74 18.08
N PRO A 328 -14.84 13.66 18.37
CA PRO A 328 -14.76 14.96 17.70
C PRO A 328 -14.30 14.87 16.24
N ALA A 329 -13.93 13.69 15.75
CA ALA A 329 -13.60 13.48 14.34
C ALA A 329 -14.84 13.29 13.46
N ILE A 330 -16.01 12.99 14.04
CA ILE A 330 -17.25 12.76 13.30
C ILE A 330 -17.79 14.09 12.75
N ASP A 331 -18.17 14.11 11.47
CA ASP A 331 -18.72 15.27 10.74
C ASP A 331 -17.85 16.56 10.84
N ALA A 332 -16.55 16.40 11.06
CA ALA A 332 -15.64 17.51 11.38
C ALA A 332 -14.71 17.91 10.23
N GLY A 333 -14.72 17.18 9.11
CA GLY A 333 -13.85 17.41 7.96
C GLY A 333 -14.33 18.48 6.99
N ASP A 334 -13.36 19.11 6.34
CA ASP A 334 -13.57 19.89 5.13
C ASP A 334 -14.27 19.01 4.07
N PRO A 335 -15.25 19.51 3.30
CA PRO A 335 -15.98 18.71 2.32
C PRO A 335 -15.13 18.28 1.11
N LEU A 336 -13.90 18.78 0.97
CA LEU A 336 -12.97 18.53 -0.12
C LEU A 336 -13.62 18.79 -1.49
N ALA A 337 -14.27 19.96 -1.63
CA ALA A 337 -15.06 20.31 -2.81
C ALA A 337 -14.25 20.24 -4.13
N ASP A 338 -12.95 20.57 -4.07
CA ASP A 338 -12.03 20.53 -5.21
C ASP A 338 -11.53 19.11 -5.55
N PHE A 339 -11.81 18.11 -4.70
CA PHE A 339 -11.35 16.73 -4.84
C PHE A 339 -12.52 15.75 -5.03
N VAL A 340 -13.36 16.00 -6.04
CA VAL A 340 -14.60 15.24 -6.30
C VAL A 340 -14.39 13.72 -6.31
N ASP A 341 -13.33 13.25 -6.96
CA ASP A 341 -13.01 11.82 -7.04
C ASP A 341 -12.62 11.22 -5.68
N LEU A 342 -11.84 11.94 -4.88
CA LEU A 342 -11.44 11.50 -3.54
C LEU A 342 -12.65 11.50 -2.59
N ARG A 343 -13.49 12.54 -2.68
CA ARG A 343 -14.73 12.64 -1.89
C ARG A 343 -15.67 11.46 -2.15
N ARG A 344 -15.76 10.99 -3.40
CA ARG A 344 -16.55 9.80 -3.74
C ARG A 344 -16.01 8.55 -3.05
N ILE A 345 -14.68 8.39 -2.99
CA ILE A 345 -14.04 7.26 -2.30
C ILE A 345 -14.36 7.28 -0.80
N LEU A 346 -14.35 8.46 -0.16
CA LEU A 346 -14.63 8.59 1.28
C LEU A 346 -16.08 8.30 1.62
N ARG A 347 -17.04 8.86 0.89
CA ARG A 347 -18.48 8.66 1.17
C ARG A 347 -18.93 7.20 1.18
N ASP A 348 -18.20 6.33 0.50
CA ASP A 348 -18.47 4.89 0.48
C ASP A 348 -17.76 4.13 1.62
N ARG A 349 -16.87 4.77 2.41
CA ARG A 349 -15.94 4.12 3.36
C ARG A 349 -15.82 4.76 4.76
N THR A 350 -16.17 6.02 4.96
CA THR A 350 -15.95 6.78 6.22
C THR A 350 -17.09 6.65 7.23
N THR A 351 -17.75 5.50 7.26
CA THR A 351 -19.00 5.36 8.00
C THR A 351 -18.74 4.88 9.42
N THR A 352 -19.23 5.59 10.44
CA THR A 352 -19.44 5.04 11.78
C THR A 352 -20.53 3.96 11.73
N GLY A 353 -20.19 2.76 11.24
CA GLY A 353 -21.15 1.67 10.98
C GLY A 353 -21.30 1.36 9.49
N LEU A 354 -22.52 1.00 9.06
CA LEU A 354 -22.83 0.60 7.67
C LEU A 354 -23.48 1.71 6.82
N ALA A 355 -23.69 2.91 7.37
CA ALA A 355 -24.43 3.99 6.72
C ALA A 355 -23.50 5.07 6.19
N ARG A 356 -23.58 5.39 4.89
CA ARG A 356 -22.79 6.43 4.19
C ARG A 356 -22.80 7.77 4.93
N ASP A 357 -21.69 8.51 4.87
CA ASP A 357 -21.64 9.91 5.33
C ASP A 357 -22.64 10.76 4.54
N THR A 358 -23.70 11.17 5.23
CA THR A 358 -24.73 12.07 4.70
C THR A 358 -24.47 13.55 5.03
N GLY A 359 -23.50 13.84 5.90
CA GLY A 359 -23.13 15.16 6.40
C GLY A 359 -21.78 15.67 5.87
N ASN A 360 -21.03 16.31 6.77
CA ASN A 360 -19.62 16.62 6.54
C ASN A 360 -18.82 15.31 6.52
N LEU A 361 -17.60 15.33 6.02
CA LEU A 361 -16.77 14.13 6.06
C LEU A 361 -16.32 13.89 7.51
N ASP A 362 -16.34 12.64 7.96
CA ASP A 362 -15.56 12.26 9.13
C ASP A 362 -14.06 12.51 8.87
N LEU A 363 -13.26 12.67 9.93
CA LEU A 363 -11.81 12.88 9.82
C LEU A 363 -11.04 11.57 9.83
N GLY A 364 -9.94 11.54 9.07
CA GLY A 364 -8.95 10.46 9.10
C GLY A 364 -9.44 9.08 8.68
N TYR A 365 -8.52 8.13 8.59
CA TYR A 365 -8.86 6.72 8.43
C TYR A 365 -9.33 6.13 9.76
N HIS A 366 -10.51 5.52 9.80
CA HIS A 366 -11.06 4.95 11.04
C HIS A 366 -12.00 3.75 10.83
N PHE A 367 -11.82 3.02 9.74
CA PHE A 367 -12.62 1.82 9.45
C PHE A 367 -11.78 0.55 9.67
N PRO A 368 -12.41 -0.64 9.75
CA PRO A 368 -11.70 -1.89 9.98
C PRO A 368 -10.63 -2.16 8.92
N PHE A 369 -9.64 -2.97 9.30
CA PHE A 369 -8.68 -3.55 8.36
C PHE A 369 -9.43 -4.19 7.17
N PRO A 370 -9.01 -3.91 5.92
CA PRO A 370 -9.58 -4.52 4.72
C PRO A 370 -9.30 -6.02 4.61
#